data_AF-A0A2T4J3Y6-F1
#
_entry.id   AF-A0A2T4J3Y6-F1
#
_cell.length_a   1.000
_cell.length_b   1.000
_cell.length_c   1.000
_cell.angle_alpha   90.00
_cell.angle_beta   90.00
_cell.angle_gamma   90.00
#
_symmetry.space_group_name_H-M   'P 1'
#
loop_
_entity.id
_entity.type
_entity.pdbx_description
1 polymer ?
#
loop_
_entity_poly.entity_id
_entity_poly.type
_entity_poly.pdbx_seq_one_letter_code
_entity_poly.pdbx_strand_id
1 'polypeptide(L)'
;GSLSGLSVGKLFLAGAIPGLLMGFAMMVTTYFIARKKNFPREAWQGMRELFTSFTGAIWAIAMTGLIVGGLLIGVTTPTETAVVACLYAALVGLFIYRELPVARIPRIIIDSAISSAGILVLVGTANVFGWILVSERIPQMLADTVLSITTNKFLVILLINLLLLFVGMFMETIAALIILFVPLQALAMAVGIDPIHFACFAVLNLMIGLTTPPVGVCLFVASNIA
;
A
#
# COMPACT_ATOMS: atom_id res chain seq x y z
N GLY A 1 4.98 8.57 6.54
CA GLY A 1 5.21 8.62 7.99
C GLY A 1 6.69 8.81 8.27
N SER A 2 7.46 7.74 8.28
CA SER A 2 8.92 7.76 8.52
C SER A 2 9.70 8.60 7.50
N LEU A 3 9.36 8.51 6.21
CA LEU A 3 10.03 9.26 5.13
C LEU A 3 9.57 10.72 5.02
N SER A 4 8.35 11.02 5.47
CA SER A 4 7.67 12.30 5.25
C SER A 4 7.69 13.23 6.47
N GLY A 5 8.00 12.71 7.67
CA GLY A 5 7.79 13.38 8.95
C GLY A 5 6.31 13.61 9.34
N LEU A 6 5.38 13.40 8.40
CA LEU A 6 3.93 13.55 8.61
C LEU A 6 3.33 12.47 9.53
N SER A 7 2.28 12.88 10.27
CA SER A 7 1.48 11.99 11.13
C SER A 7 0.90 10.81 10.33
N VAL A 8 1.11 9.61 10.85
CA VAL A 8 0.65 8.36 10.23
C VAL A 8 -0.88 8.27 10.25
N GLY A 9 -1.52 8.71 11.34
CA GLY A 9 -2.99 8.76 11.41
C GLY A 9 -3.61 9.67 10.35
N LYS A 10 -2.99 10.83 10.06
CA LYS A 10 -3.45 11.73 8.98
C LYS A 10 -3.29 11.09 7.60
N LEU A 11 -2.16 10.43 7.36
CA LEU A 11 -1.93 9.70 6.10
C LEU A 11 -2.93 8.55 5.92
N PHE A 12 -3.28 7.86 7.02
CA PHE A 12 -4.29 6.80 6.99
C PHE A 12 -5.67 7.34 6.60
N LEU A 13 -6.13 8.42 7.24
CA LEU A 13 -7.41 9.07 6.91
C LEU A 13 -7.44 9.58 5.47
N ALA A 14 -6.34 10.18 5.02
CA ALA A 14 -6.22 10.67 3.66
C ALA A 14 -6.21 9.53 2.62
N GLY A 15 -5.71 8.35 2.97
CA GLY A 15 -5.75 7.14 2.15
C GLY A 15 -7.10 6.40 2.16
N ALA A 16 -7.93 6.60 3.19
CA ALA A 16 -9.18 5.84 3.35
C ALA A 16 -10.18 6.10 2.21
N ILE A 17 -10.40 7.37 1.85
CA ILE A 17 -11.29 7.76 0.75
C ILE A 17 -10.83 7.18 -0.60
N PRO A 18 -9.60 7.43 -1.07
CA PRO A 18 -9.14 6.88 -2.34
C PRO A 18 -9.06 5.35 -2.32
N GLY A 19 -8.75 4.73 -1.17
CA GLY A 19 -8.78 3.28 -1.01
C GLY A 19 -10.18 2.69 -1.22
N LEU A 20 -11.21 3.30 -0.62
CA LEU A 20 -12.60 2.89 -0.82
C LEU A 20 -13.06 3.08 -2.27
N LEU A 21 -12.68 4.19 -2.90
CA LEU A 21 -12.97 4.45 -4.31
C LEU A 21 -12.33 3.41 -5.23
N MET A 22 -11.05 3.09 -5.00
CA MET A 22 -10.33 2.04 -5.73
C MET A 22 -10.97 0.66 -5.52
N GLY A 23 -11.31 0.32 -4.27
CA GLY A 23 -11.99 -0.94 -3.95
C GLY A 23 -13.32 -1.06 -4.68
N PHE A 24 -14.14 0.00 -4.65
CA PHE A 24 -15.41 0.02 -5.38
C PHE A 24 -15.20 -0.08 -6.90
N ALA A 25 -14.23 0.64 -7.46
CA ALA A 25 -13.89 0.56 -8.87
C ALA A 25 -13.48 -0.87 -9.29
N MET A 26 -12.68 -1.55 -8.46
CA MET A 26 -12.30 -2.95 -8.70
C MET A 26 -13.48 -3.91 -8.59
N MET A 27 -14.39 -3.73 -7.61
CA MET A 27 -15.61 -4.53 -7.49
C MET A 27 -16.48 -4.41 -8.76
N VAL A 28 -16.70 -3.17 -9.22
CA VAL A 28 -17.47 -2.88 -10.44
C VAL A 28 -16.81 -3.54 -11.66
N THR A 29 -15.50 -3.38 -11.81
CA THR A 29 -14.73 -3.95 -12.93
C THR A 29 -14.82 -5.48 -12.94
N THR A 30 -14.68 -6.10 -11.76
CA THR A 30 -14.75 -7.56 -11.60
C THR A 30 -16.15 -8.08 -11.94
N TYR A 31 -17.20 -7.38 -11.50
CA TYR A 31 -18.58 -7.72 -11.83
C TYR A 31 -18.83 -7.69 -13.34
N PHE A 32 -18.38 -6.65 -14.04
CA PHE A 32 -18.52 -6.57 -15.50
C PHE A 32 -17.77 -7.68 -16.21
N ILE A 33 -16.52 -7.97 -15.82
CA ILE A 33 -15.74 -9.06 -16.42
C ILE A 33 -16.41 -10.41 -16.16
N ALA A 34 -16.89 -10.67 -14.95
CA ALA A 34 -17.54 -11.92 -14.58
C ALA A 34 -18.85 -12.14 -15.34
N ARG A 35 -19.66 -11.09 -15.49
CA ARG A 35 -20.89 -11.12 -16.30
C ARG A 35 -20.57 -11.32 -17.78
N LYS A 36 -19.54 -10.67 -18.31
CA LYS A 36 -19.15 -10.80 -19.73
C LYS A 36 -18.56 -12.19 -20.04
N LYS A 37 -17.79 -12.77 -19.13
CA LYS A 37 -17.15 -14.09 -19.29
C LYS A 37 -18.00 -15.27 -18.80
N ASN A 38 -19.21 -15.02 -18.27
CA ASN A 38 -20.12 -16.03 -17.72
C ASN A 38 -19.44 -17.00 -16.74
N PHE A 39 -18.71 -16.47 -15.75
CA PHE A 39 -18.13 -17.31 -14.69
C PHE A 39 -19.23 -18.02 -13.87
N PRO A 40 -18.95 -19.24 -13.35
CA PRO A 40 -19.90 -19.98 -12.53
C PRO A 40 -20.30 -19.15 -11.30
N ARG A 41 -21.59 -19.18 -10.97
CA ARG A 41 -22.19 -18.44 -9.85
C ARG A 41 -22.89 -19.41 -8.91
N GLU A 42 -22.66 -19.27 -7.62
CA GLU A 42 -23.46 -19.95 -6.60
C GLU A 42 -24.82 -19.26 -6.43
N ALA A 43 -25.81 -20.02 -5.95
CA ALA A 43 -27.12 -19.47 -5.63
C ALA A 43 -27.02 -18.55 -4.40
N TRP A 44 -27.76 -17.44 -4.43
CA TRP A 44 -27.81 -16.51 -3.29
C TRP A 44 -28.45 -17.20 -2.08
N GLN A 45 -27.68 -17.35 -1.01
CA GLN A 45 -28.09 -18.06 0.22
C GLN A 45 -29.03 -17.24 1.13
N GLY A 46 -29.34 -15.99 0.77
CA GLY A 46 -30.29 -15.14 1.50
C GLY A 46 -29.62 -14.11 2.43
N MET A 47 -30.41 -13.12 2.87
CA MET A 47 -29.93 -12.05 3.77
C MET A 47 -29.56 -12.58 5.16
N ARG A 48 -30.15 -13.70 5.59
CA ARG A 48 -29.83 -14.33 6.87
C ARG A 48 -28.40 -14.86 6.89
N GLU A 49 -27.98 -15.55 5.84
CA GLU A 49 -26.62 -16.05 5.70
C GLU A 49 -25.62 -14.89 5.69
N LEU A 50 -25.92 -13.81 4.95
CA LEU A 50 -25.09 -12.60 4.93
C LEU A 50 -24.85 -12.05 6.34
N PHE A 51 -25.90 -11.91 7.16
CA PHE A 51 -25.77 -11.45 8.54
C PHE A 51 -25.00 -12.44 9.41
N THR A 52 -25.26 -13.74 9.27
CA THR A 52 -24.56 -14.77 10.04
C THR A 52 -23.05 -14.76 9.71
N SER A 53 -22.67 -14.75 8.43
CA SER A 53 -21.26 -14.65 8.01
C SER A 53 -20.63 -13.34 8.48
N PHE A 54 -21.33 -12.21 8.37
CA PHE A 54 -20.84 -10.92 8.84
C PHE A 54 -20.55 -10.93 10.35
N THR A 55 -21.46 -11.48 11.16
CA THR A 55 -21.24 -11.62 12.61
C THR A 55 -20.15 -12.62 12.95
N GLY A 56 -19.93 -13.66 12.13
CA GLY A 56 -18.80 -14.58 12.28
C GLY A 56 -17.43 -13.92 12.03
N ALA A 57 -17.39 -12.91 11.17
CA ALA A 57 -16.19 -12.13 10.86
C ALA A 57 -15.92 -10.97 11.84
N ILE A 58 -16.73 -10.79 12.88
CA ILE A 58 -16.65 -9.62 13.77
C ILE A 58 -15.27 -9.45 14.43
N TRP A 59 -14.61 -10.55 14.78
CA TRP A 59 -13.27 -10.55 15.37
C TRP A 59 -12.19 -10.17 14.37
N ALA A 60 -12.32 -10.56 13.10
CA ALA A 60 -11.43 -10.10 12.04
C ALA A 60 -11.61 -8.59 11.79
N ILE A 61 -12.84 -8.09 11.77
CA ILE A 61 -13.14 -6.65 11.59
C ILE A 61 -12.64 -5.82 12.77
N ALA A 62 -12.77 -6.35 14.00
CA ALA A 62 -12.28 -5.70 15.20
C ALA A 62 -10.76 -5.47 15.19
N MET A 63 -9.98 -6.34 14.51
CA MET A 63 -8.55 -6.10 14.29
C MET A 63 -8.30 -4.81 13.49
N THR A 64 -9.05 -4.60 12.40
CA THR A 64 -8.94 -3.37 11.62
C THR A 64 -9.30 -2.17 12.49
N GLY A 65 -10.37 -2.26 13.29
CA GLY A 65 -10.75 -1.22 14.25
C GLY A 65 -9.66 -0.93 15.29
N LEU A 66 -8.98 -1.97 15.80
CA LEU A 66 -7.86 -1.85 16.75
C LEU A 66 -6.70 -1.09 16.12
N ILE A 67 -6.31 -1.42 14.88
CA ILE A 67 -5.20 -0.76 14.20
C ILE A 67 -5.54 0.71 13.94
N VAL A 68 -6.72 0.99 13.40
CA VAL A 68 -7.15 2.35 13.09
C VAL A 68 -7.33 3.18 14.36
N GLY A 69 -7.99 2.62 15.37
CA GLY A 69 -8.18 3.26 16.67
C GLY A 69 -6.85 3.60 17.35
N GLY A 70 -5.92 2.65 17.41
CA GLY A 70 -4.59 2.86 18.01
C GLY A 70 -3.82 3.99 17.32
N LEU A 71 -3.83 4.00 15.99
CA LEU A 71 -3.16 5.03 15.18
C LEU A 71 -3.81 6.42 15.29
N LEU A 72 -5.14 6.50 15.36
CA LEU A 72 -5.86 7.78 15.37
C LEU A 72 -5.89 8.43 16.74
N ILE A 73 -6.04 7.63 17.81
CA ILE A 73 -6.04 8.13 19.18
C ILE A 73 -4.61 8.53 19.61
N GLY A 74 -3.59 8.08 18.87
CA GLY A 74 -2.19 8.45 19.10
C GLY A 74 -1.60 7.78 20.34
N VAL A 75 -2.24 6.73 20.86
CA VAL A 75 -1.79 5.97 22.03
C VAL A 75 -0.56 5.14 21.67
N THR A 76 -0.51 4.63 20.44
CA THR A 76 0.55 3.72 19.99
C THR A 76 1.15 4.17 18.67
N THR A 77 2.46 3.97 18.51
CA THR A 77 3.13 4.12 17.22
C THR A 77 2.70 3.03 16.24
N PRO A 78 2.93 3.17 14.93
CA PRO A 78 2.55 2.13 13.96
C PRO A 78 3.23 0.79 14.23
N THR A 79 4.48 0.82 14.70
CA THR A 79 5.25 -0.37 15.07
C THR A 79 4.66 -1.06 16.30
N GLU A 80 4.27 -0.30 17.34
CA GLU A 80 3.58 -0.86 18.51
C GLU A 80 2.20 -1.43 18.13
N THR A 81 1.46 -0.70 17.30
CA THR A 81 0.13 -1.11 16.82
C THR A 81 0.21 -2.43 16.05
N ALA A 82 1.26 -2.62 15.23
CA ALA A 82 1.50 -3.89 14.54
C ALA A 82 1.78 -5.05 15.51
N VAL A 83 2.56 -4.83 16.58
CA VAL A 83 2.81 -5.85 17.61
C VAL A 83 1.51 -6.24 18.31
N VAL A 84 0.70 -5.25 18.72
CA VAL A 84 -0.61 -5.51 19.35
C VAL A 84 -1.54 -6.26 18.39
N ALA A 85 -1.58 -5.88 17.11
CA ALA A 85 -2.38 -6.56 16.10
C ALA A 85 -1.94 -8.02 15.89
N CYS A 86 -0.64 -8.30 15.87
CA CYS A 86 -0.10 -9.67 15.79
C CYS A 86 -0.49 -10.52 17.01
N LEU A 87 -0.38 -9.96 18.22
CA LEU A 87 -0.82 -10.64 19.44
C LEU A 87 -2.32 -10.91 19.42
N TYR A 88 -3.12 -9.93 19.01
CA TYR A 88 -4.56 -10.07 18.84
C TYR A 88 -4.90 -11.16 17.81
N ALA A 89 -4.23 -11.16 16.64
CA ALA A 89 -4.40 -12.17 15.61
C ALA A 89 -4.13 -13.58 16.14
N ALA A 90 -3.04 -13.74 16.91
CA ALA A 90 -2.69 -15.01 17.52
C ALA A 90 -3.75 -15.47 18.54
N LEU A 91 -4.24 -14.56 19.39
CA LEU A 91 -5.29 -14.87 20.37
C LEU A 91 -6.61 -15.27 19.70
N VAL A 92 -7.05 -14.51 18.70
CA VAL A 92 -8.29 -14.80 17.95
C VAL A 92 -8.15 -16.12 17.18
N GLY A 93 -7.03 -16.33 16.49
CA GLY A 93 -6.77 -17.57 15.74
C GLY A 93 -6.69 -18.80 16.63
N LEU A 94 -6.09 -18.69 17.81
CA LEU A 94 -5.89 -19.81 18.74
C LEU A 94 -7.17 -20.13 19.54
N PHE A 95 -7.84 -19.11 20.08
CA PHE A 95 -8.92 -19.31 21.05
C PHE A 95 -10.33 -19.15 20.47
N ILE A 96 -10.53 -18.26 19.50
CA ILE A 96 -11.86 -17.94 18.95
C ILE A 96 -12.13 -18.80 17.72
N TYR A 97 -11.36 -18.62 16.64
CA TYR A 97 -11.54 -19.41 15.42
C TYR A 97 -11.02 -20.84 15.61
N ARG A 98 -10.01 -21.03 16.48
CA ARG A 98 -9.38 -22.35 16.74
C ARG A 98 -8.81 -23.00 15.49
N GLU A 99 -8.50 -22.20 14.48
CA GLU A 99 -7.93 -22.63 13.20
C GLU A 99 -6.39 -22.64 13.24
N LEU A 100 -5.79 -22.11 14.31
CA LEU A 100 -4.34 -21.94 14.46
C LEU A 100 -3.75 -22.92 15.51
N PRO A 101 -3.39 -24.15 15.14
CA PRO A 101 -2.72 -25.06 16.07
C PRO A 101 -1.33 -24.52 16.43
N VAL A 102 -0.98 -24.53 17.73
CA VAL A 102 0.29 -24.01 18.27
C VAL A 102 1.52 -24.61 17.56
N ALA A 103 1.43 -25.88 17.15
CA ALA A 103 2.48 -26.57 16.41
C ALA A 103 2.80 -25.95 15.03
N ARG A 104 1.87 -25.20 14.42
CA ARG A 104 2.10 -24.49 13.15
C ARG A 104 2.72 -23.11 13.32
N ILE A 105 2.73 -22.55 14.53
CA ILE A 105 3.26 -21.20 14.80
C ILE A 105 4.72 -21.05 14.33
N PRO A 106 5.66 -21.98 14.64
CA PRO A 106 7.04 -21.84 14.18
C PRO A 106 7.16 -21.77 12.66
N ARG A 107 6.36 -22.58 11.94
CA ARG A 107 6.35 -22.58 10.48
C ARG A 107 5.80 -21.26 9.92
N ILE A 108 4.73 -20.73 10.49
CA ILE A 108 4.15 -19.43 10.10
C ILE A 108 5.18 -18.30 10.28
N ILE A 109 5.95 -18.34 11.38
CA ILE A 109 7.01 -17.35 11.63
C ILE A 109 8.10 -17.48 10.56
N ILE A 110 8.54 -18.70 10.23
CA ILE A 110 9.55 -18.93 9.19
C ILE A 110 9.05 -18.46 7.82
N ASP A 111 7.84 -18.83 7.41
CA ASP A 111 7.26 -18.43 6.12
C ASP A 111 7.12 -16.90 6.03
N SER A 112 6.72 -16.25 7.13
CA SER A 112 6.67 -14.77 7.23
C SER A 112 8.05 -14.13 7.17
N ALA A 113 9.06 -14.76 7.79
CA ALA A 113 10.44 -14.29 7.75
C ALA A 113 11.05 -14.42 6.35
N ILE A 114 10.81 -15.53 5.65
CA ILE A 114 11.29 -15.77 4.28
C ILE A 114 10.67 -14.75 3.32
N SER A 115 9.34 -14.55 3.39
CA SER A 115 8.66 -13.55 2.54
C SER A 115 9.15 -12.13 2.82
N SER A 116 9.38 -11.78 4.09
CA SER A 116 9.94 -10.47 4.47
C SER A 116 11.40 -10.31 4.05
N ALA A 117 12.20 -11.38 4.07
CA ALA A 117 13.62 -11.35 3.71
C ALA A 117 13.83 -10.94 2.25
N GLY A 118 13.02 -11.45 1.32
CA GLY A 118 13.08 -11.06 -0.09
C GLY A 118 12.85 -9.56 -0.28
N ILE A 119 11.86 -9.01 0.42
CA ILE A 119 11.56 -7.56 0.42
C ILE A 119 12.74 -6.79 1.02
N LEU A 120 13.29 -7.23 2.16
CA LEU A 120 14.40 -6.55 2.83
C LEU A 120 15.68 -6.51 1.99
N VAL A 121 15.98 -7.58 1.24
CA VAL A 121 17.12 -7.61 0.31
C VAL A 121 16.95 -6.61 -0.83
N LEU A 122 15.74 -6.54 -1.41
CA LEU A 122 15.40 -5.56 -2.45
C LEU A 122 15.51 -4.14 -1.91
N VAL A 123 14.96 -3.89 -0.71
CA VAL A 123 15.05 -2.58 -0.04
C VAL A 123 16.52 -2.22 0.24
N GLY A 124 17.34 -3.18 0.67
CA GLY A 124 18.76 -2.96 0.93
C GLY A 124 19.53 -2.53 -0.33
N THR A 125 19.33 -3.23 -1.44
CA THR A 125 19.97 -2.85 -2.73
C THR A 125 19.41 -1.55 -3.30
N ALA A 126 18.10 -1.32 -3.17
CA ALA A 126 17.47 -0.07 -3.58
C ALA A 126 17.97 1.15 -2.79
N ASN A 127 18.28 0.98 -1.51
CA ASN A 127 18.80 2.07 -0.68
C ASN A 127 20.18 2.55 -1.18
N VAL A 128 21.05 1.62 -1.61
CA VAL A 128 22.33 1.97 -2.25
C VAL A 128 22.11 2.75 -3.54
N PHE A 129 21.20 2.28 -4.40
CA PHE A 129 20.86 2.99 -5.64
C PHE A 129 20.25 4.38 -5.36
N GLY A 130 19.41 4.49 -4.33
CA GLY A 130 18.88 5.76 -3.87
C GLY A 130 19.93 6.74 -3.40
N TRP A 131 20.90 6.26 -2.64
CA TRP A 131 22.03 7.08 -2.21
C TRP A 131 22.87 7.56 -3.40
N ILE A 132 23.06 6.74 -4.44
CA ILE A 132 23.74 7.15 -5.68
C ILE A 132 22.96 8.27 -6.37
N LEU A 133 21.64 8.10 -6.57
CA LEU A 133 20.81 9.11 -7.23
C LEU A 133 20.78 10.44 -6.47
N VAL A 134 20.73 10.38 -5.13
CA VAL A 134 20.81 11.56 -4.26
C VAL A 134 22.19 12.22 -4.35
N SER A 135 23.26 11.44 -4.36
CA SER A 135 24.64 11.95 -4.52
C SER A 135 24.85 12.63 -5.87
N GLU A 136 24.30 12.06 -6.94
CA GLU A 136 24.30 12.63 -8.30
C GLU A 136 23.29 13.78 -8.48
N ARG A 137 22.52 14.13 -7.44
CA ARG A 137 21.48 15.17 -7.45
C ARG A 137 20.45 15.00 -8.57
N ILE A 138 20.26 13.77 -9.07
CA ILE A 138 19.29 13.46 -10.13
C ILE A 138 17.89 13.96 -9.77
N PRO A 139 17.40 13.77 -8.53
CA PRO A 139 16.05 14.22 -8.20
C PRO A 139 15.89 15.76 -8.15
N GLN A 140 16.92 16.51 -7.75
CA GLN A 140 16.91 17.99 -7.88
C GLN A 140 16.93 18.41 -9.35
N MET A 141 17.78 17.78 -10.17
CA MET A 141 17.86 18.08 -11.61
C MET A 141 16.51 17.86 -12.31
N LEU A 142 15.80 16.79 -11.96
CA LEU A 142 14.44 16.54 -12.46
C LEU A 142 13.45 17.61 -12.00
N ALA A 143 13.52 18.03 -10.74
CA ALA A 143 12.65 19.09 -10.21
C ALA A 143 12.87 20.42 -10.93
N ASP A 144 14.13 20.82 -11.13
CA ASP A 144 14.51 22.05 -11.83
C ASP A 144 14.07 22.00 -13.31
N THR A 145 14.24 20.84 -13.96
CA THR A 145 13.78 20.61 -15.33
C THR A 145 12.26 20.78 -15.43
N VAL A 146 11.49 20.18 -14.52
CA VAL A 146 10.02 20.31 -14.50
C VAL A 146 9.60 21.76 -14.26
N LEU A 147 10.24 22.46 -13.31
CA LEU A 147 9.92 23.87 -13.02
C LEU A 147 10.30 24.82 -14.16
N SER A 148 11.34 24.48 -14.94
CA SER A 148 11.70 25.22 -16.17
C SER A 148 10.65 25.10 -17.27
N ILE A 149 9.90 23.98 -17.28
CA ILE A 149 8.85 23.73 -18.26
C ILE A 149 7.54 24.39 -17.83
N THR A 150 7.17 24.29 -16.55
CA THR A 150 5.91 24.83 -16.05
C THR A 150 5.87 25.07 -14.55
N THR A 151 5.22 26.16 -14.15
CA THR A 151 4.84 26.47 -12.77
C THR A 151 3.36 26.19 -12.49
N ASN A 152 2.61 25.68 -13.47
CA ASN A 152 1.21 25.37 -13.28
C ASN A 152 1.07 24.12 -12.40
N LYS A 153 0.46 24.28 -11.23
CA LYS A 153 0.21 23.23 -10.24
C LYS A 153 -0.36 21.94 -10.84
N PHE A 154 -1.33 22.03 -11.75
CA PHE A 154 -1.97 20.85 -12.34
C PHE A 154 -1.04 20.10 -13.31
N LEU A 155 -0.23 20.82 -14.09
CA LEU A 155 0.74 20.21 -14.99
C LEU A 155 1.87 19.54 -14.21
N VAL A 156 2.35 20.15 -13.13
CA VAL A 156 3.36 19.52 -12.27
C VAL A 156 2.81 18.24 -11.63
N ILE A 157 1.58 18.25 -11.11
CA ILE A 157 0.94 17.04 -10.58
C ILE A 157 0.89 15.95 -11.65
N LEU A 158 0.47 16.29 -12.88
CA LEU A 158 0.38 15.33 -13.98
C LEU A 158 1.74 14.70 -14.32
N LEU A 159 2.80 15.52 -14.41
CA LEU A 159 4.16 15.05 -14.69
C LEU A 159 4.68 14.13 -13.58
N ILE A 160 4.45 14.48 -12.31
CA ILE A 160 4.81 13.62 -11.18
C ILE A 160 4.04 12.30 -11.23
N ASN A 161 2.73 12.33 -11.56
CA ASN A 161 1.92 11.11 -11.70
C ASN A 161 2.50 10.18 -12.77
N LEU A 162 2.77 10.71 -13.97
CA LEU A 162 3.34 9.93 -15.08
C LEU A 162 4.71 9.33 -14.72
N LEU A 163 5.57 10.12 -14.07
CA LEU A 163 6.88 9.67 -13.63
C LEU A 163 6.77 8.56 -12.58
N LEU A 164 5.94 8.74 -11.55
CA LEU A 164 5.76 7.75 -10.49
C LEU A 164 5.12 6.46 -11.03
N LEU A 165 4.14 6.57 -11.93
CA LEU A 165 3.52 5.41 -12.55
C LEU A 165 4.54 4.63 -13.38
N PHE A 166 5.33 5.32 -14.21
CA PHE A 166 6.40 4.71 -15.00
C PHE A 166 7.43 4.02 -14.10
N VAL A 167 7.91 4.69 -13.06
CA VAL A 167 8.89 4.10 -12.13
C VAL A 167 8.30 2.89 -11.39
N GLY A 168 7.06 2.99 -10.92
CA GLY A 168 6.38 1.90 -10.21
C GLY A 168 6.17 0.64 -11.06
N MET A 169 6.17 0.76 -12.40
CA MET A 169 6.09 -0.41 -13.29
C MET A 169 7.35 -1.29 -13.25
N PHE A 170 8.51 -0.71 -12.92
CA PHE A 170 9.81 -1.41 -12.89
C PHE A 170 10.34 -1.64 -11.47
N MET A 171 9.96 -0.78 -10.53
CA MET A 171 10.51 -0.76 -9.19
C MET A 171 9.46 -1.10 -8.14
N GLU A 172 9.89 -1.81 -7.10
CA GLU A 172 9.08 -2.02 -5.91
C GLU A 172 8.78 -0.68 -5.21
N THR A 173 7.62 -0.57 -4.58
CA THR A 173 7.10 0.69 -4.02
C THR A 173 8.01 1.28 -2.96
N ILE A 174 8.50 0.47 -2.02
CA ILE A 174 9.38 0.93 -0.93
C ILE A 174 10.67 1.49 -1.51
N ALA A 175 11.27 0.78 -2.48
CA ALA A 175 12.44 1.26 -3.21
C ALA A 175 12.19 2.63 -3.88
N ALA A 176 11.12 2.74 -4.65
CA ALA A 176 10.77 3.99 -5.34
C ALA A 176 10.51 5.15 -4.36
N LEU A 177 9.83 4.88 -3.24
CA LEU A 177 9.58 5.88 -2.19
C LEU A 177 10.88 6.35 -1.52
N ILE A 178 11.80 5.46 -1.18
CA ILE A 178 13.08 5.86 -0.55
C ILE A 178 13.85 6.84 -1.46
N ILE A 179 13.77 6.63 -2.77
CA ILE A 179 14.56 7.35 -3.77
C ILE A 179 13.91 8.68 -4.17
N LEU A 180 12.64 8.63 -4.52
CA LEU A 180 11.96 9.72 -5.22
C LEU A 180 11.07 10.57 -4.31
N PHE A 181 10.71 10.07 -3.13
CA PHE A 181 9.69 10.73 -2.31
C PHE A 181 10.13 12.12 -1.83
N VAL A 182 11.30 12.23 -1.20
CA VAL A 182 11.77 13.52 -0.63
C VAL A 182 11.93 14.60 -1.70
N PRO A 183 12.58 14.34 -2.84
CA PRO A 183 12.77 15.36 -3.87
C PRO A 183 11.48 15.76 -4.58
N LEU A 184 10.62 14.79 -4.89
CA LEU A 184 9.32 15.08 -5.50
C LEU A 184 8.37 15.77 -4.52
N GLN A 185 8.49 15.49 -3.21
CA GLN A 185 7.77 16.23 -2.18
C GLN A 185 8.22 17.70 -2.15
N ALA A 186 9.54 17.95 -2.21
CA ALA A 186 10.08 19.31 -2.26
C ALA A 186 9.58 20.08 -3.49
N LEU A 187 9.61 19.45 -4.67
CA LEU A 187 9.03 19.99 -5.90
C LEU A 187 7.54 20.29 -5.73
N ALA A 188 6.77 19.34 -5.20
CA ALA A 188 5.33 19.50 -5.03
C ALA A 188 4.98 20.66 -4.08
N MET A 189 5.71 20.79 -2.97
CA MET A 189 5.55 21.89 -2.03
C MET A 189 5.91 23.25 -2.67
N ALA A 190 6.90 23.31 -3.56
CA ALA A 190 7.28 24.53 -4.27
C ALA A 190 6.14 25.09 -5.13
N VAL A 191 5.23 24.24 -5.63
CA VAL A 191 4.03 24.62 -6.39
C VAL A 191 2.76 24.73 -5.53
N GLY A 192 2.90 24.70 -4.20
CA GLY A 192 1.81 24.84 -3.24
C GLY A 192 0.91 23.59 -3.13
N ILE A 193 1.46 22.39 -3.31
CA ILE A 193 0.75 21.13 -3.03
C ILE A 193 0.93 20.77 -1.56
N ASP A 194 -0.17 20.39 -0.92
CA ASP A 194 -0.14 19.92 0.46
C ASP A 194 0.66 18.61 0.59
N PRO A 195 1.56 18.47 1.58
CA PRO A 195 2.39 17.27 1.75
C PRO A 195 1.60 15.97 1.96
N ILE A 196 0.43 16.02 2.61
CA ILE A 196 -0.42 14.84 2.82
C ILE A 196 -1.06 14.44 1.50
N HIS A 197 -1.55 15.41 0.73
CA HIS A 197 -2.05 15.15 -0.63
C HIS A 197 -0.96 14.50 -1.49
N PHE A 198 0.26 15.05 -1.47
CA PHE A 198 1.41 14.49 -2.18
C PHE A 198 1.68 13.05 -1.79
N ALA A 199 1.78 12.78 -0.48
CA ALA A 199 2.05 11.45 0.01
C ALA A 199 1.00 10.43 -0.41
N CYS A 200 -0.28 10.80 -0.36
CA CYS A 200 -1.38 9.93 -0.78
C CYS A 200 -1.34 9.61 -2.27
N PHE A 201 -1.24 10.61 -3.15
CA PHE A 201 -1.23 10.31 -4.59
C PHE A 201 0.07 9.61 -5.01
N ALA A 202 1.21 9.91 -4.37
CA ALA A 202 2.47 9.25 -4.69
C ALA A 202 2.41 7.74 -4.41
N VAL A 203 1.90 7.36 -3.23
CA VAL A 203 1.71 5.95 -2.87
C VAL A 203 0.70 5.28 -3.81
N LEU A 204 -0.42 5.95 -4.13
CA LEU A 204 -1.41 5.41 -5.06
C LEU A 204 -0.83 5.17 -6.46
N ASN A 205 -0.07 6.12 -7.02
CA ASN A 205 0.56 5.95 -8.33
C ASN A 205 1.56 4.80 -8.35
N LEU A 206 2.37 4.65 -7.30
CA LEU A 206 3.33 3.57 -7.21
C LEU A 206 2.63 2.21 -7.08
N MET A 207 1.53 2.11 -6.32
CA MET A 207 0.71 0.89 -6.24
C MET A 207 0.07 0.52 -7.58
N ILE A 208 -0.42 1.51 -8.32
CA ILE A 208 -0.93 1.31 -9.68
C ILE A 208 0.20 0.84 -10.60
N GLY A 209 1.37 1.49 -10.55
CA GLY A 209 2.55 1.08 -11.30
C GLY A 209 2.95 -0.38 -11.01
N LEU A 210 2.99 -0.78 -9.73
CA LEU A 210 3.39 -2.13 -9.32
C LEU A 210 2.48 -3.25 -9.86
N THR A 211 1.24 -2.91 -10.18
CA THR A 211 0.24 -3.82 -10.76
C THR A 211 0.13 -3.68 -12.28
N THR A 212 0.88 -2.76 -12.89
CA THR A 212 0.87 -2.48 -14.33
C THR A 212 2.13 -3.06 -15.01
N PRO A 213 2.03 -3.66 -16.22
CA PRO A 213 3.19 -4.10 -17.00
C PRO A 213 4.21 -2.98 -17.26
N PRO A 214 5.53 -3.26 -17.41
CA PRO A 214 6.11 -4.48 -18.01
C PRO A 214 6.79 -5.47 -17.06
N VAL A 215 7.10 -5.09 -15.81
CA VAL A 215 7.69 -6.01 -14.80
C VAL A 215 6.68 -6.32 -13.70
N GLY A 216 6.01 -5.30 -13.16
CA GLY A 216 4.91 -5.37 -12.19
C GLY A 216 5.06 -6.53 -11.20
N VAL A 217 5.80 -6.34 -10.10
CA VAL A 217 6.14 -7.43 -9.15
C VAL A 217 4.90 -8.24 -8.72
N CYS A 218 3.75 -7.58 -8.55
CA CYS A 218 2.49 -8.26 -8.25
C CYS A 218 2.03 -9.19 -9.40
N LEU A 219 2.16 -8.78 -10.65
CA LEU A 219 1.88 -9.62 -11.83
C LEU A 219 2.88 -10.76 -11.97
N PHE A 220 4.18 -10.52 -11.70
CA PHE A 220 5.21 -11.55 -11.72
C PHE A 220 4.97 -12.64 -10.66
N VAL A 221 4.63 -12.24 -9.43
CA VAL A 221 4.29 -13.17 -8.34
C VAL A 221 2.98 -13.90 -8.65
N ALA A 222 1.95 -13.19 -9.11
CA ALA A 222 0.67 -13.81 -9.46
C ALA A 222 0.81 -14.84 -10.60
N SER A 223 1.66 -14.57 -11.59
CA SER A 223 1.94 -15.48 -12.70
C SER A 223 2.75 -16.72 -12.29
N ASN A 224 3.42 -16.70 -11.14
CA ASN A 224 4.11 -17.89 -10.59
C ASN A 224 3.17 -18.81 -9.80
N ILE A 225 2.01 -18.30 -9.37
CA ILE A 225 1.01 -19.07 -8.62
C ILE A 225 0.04 -19.78 -9.57
N ALA A 226 -0.15 -19.26 -10.78
CA ALA A 226 -0.98 -19.83 -11.85
C ALA A 226 -0.21 -20.85 -12.70
#